data_AF-X1K5Y8-F1
#
_entry.id   AF-X1K5Y8-F1
#
_cell.length_a   1.000
_cell.length_b   1.000
_cell.length_c   1.000
_cell.angle_alpha   90.00
_cell.angle_beta   90.00
_cell.angle_gamma   90.00
#
_symmetry.space_group_name_H-M   'P 1'
#
loop_
_entity.id
_entity.type
_entity.pdbx_description
1 polymer ?
#
loop_
_entity_poly.entity_id
_entity_poly.type
_entity_poly.pdbx_seq_one_letter_code
_entity_poly.pdbx_strand_id
1 'polypeptide(L)' 'MWPGYAYENKTIGWTDCGCGEKFEPGVLLDPFAGRGTALIEAKKMGRHYVGYELSKEYCQKLI' A
#
# COMPACT_ATOMS: atom_id res chain seq x y z
N MET A 1 -35.91 22.48 9.17
CA MET A 1 -34.45 22.71 9.30
C MET A 1 -33.89 21.64 10.22
N TRP A 2 -33.02 20.75 9.71
CA TRP A 2 -32.34 19.76 10.55
C TRP A 2 -31.07 20.40 11.14
N PRO A 3 -30.83 20.29 12.46
CA PRO A 3 -29.59 20.74 13.05
C PRO A 3 -28.48 19.80 12.58
N GLY A 4 -27.59 20.30 11.72
CA GLY A 4 -26.44 19.52 11.25
C GLY A 4 -25.53 19.19 12.41
N TYR A 5 -25.46 17.91 12.81
CA TYR A 5 -24.47 17.44 13.77
C TYR A 5 -23.10 17.34 13.06
N ALA A 6 -22.15 18.14 13.52
CA ALA A 6 -20.75 17.98 13.13
C ALA A 6 -20.17 16.78 13.88
N TYR A 7 -19.91 15.68 13.17
CA TYR A 7 -19.15 14.56 13.71
C TYR A 7 -17.66 14.83 13.55
N GLU A 8 -16.93 14.85 14.66
CA GLU A 8 -15.47 14.93 14.68
C GLU A 8 -14.90 13.50 14.85
N ASN A 9 -14.19 13.01 13.83
CA ASN A 9 -13.54 11.71 13.89
C ASN A 9 -12.08 11.88 14.33
N LYS A 10 -11.67 11.12 15.36
CA LYS A 10 -10.28 11.07 15.81
C LYS A 10 -9.73 9.66 15.63
N THR A 11 -8.67 9.52 14.84
CA THR A 11 -7.93 8.26 14.73
C THR A 11 -7.19 8.00 16.06
N ILE A 12 -7.59 6.96 16.80
CA ILE A 12 -6.99 6.59 18.09
C ILE A 12 -5.88 5.53 17.97
N GLY A 13 -5.66 4.99 16.76
CA GLY A 13 -4.66 3.95 16.48
C GLY A 13 -5.23 2.84 15.61
N TRP A 14 -4.44 1.78 15.46
CA TRP A 14 -4.82 0.55 14.76
C TRP A 14 -4.89 -0.60 15.77
N THR A 15 -5.89 -1.45 15.64
CA THR A 15 -6.05 -2.67 16.46
C THR A 15 -6.06 -3.89 15.55
N ASP A 16 -5.99 -5.09 16.14
CA ASP A 16 -6.27 -6.31 15.39
C ASP A 16 -7.79 -6.48 15.11
N CYS A 17 -8.12 -7.49 14.30
CA CYS A 17 -9.48 -7.93 13.98
C CYS A 17 -10.20 -8.63 15.14
N GLY A 18 -9.52 -8.93 16.26
CA GLY A 18 -9.99 -9.85 17.30
C GLY A 18 -10.08 -11.33 16.88
N CYS A 19 -9.58 -11.69 15.69
CA CYS A 19 -9.73 -13.01 15.09
C CYS A 19 -8.63 -14.02 15.46
N GLY A 20 -7.69 -13.65 16.34
CA GLY A 20 -6.61 -14.53 16.81
C GLY A 20 -5.46 -14.75 15.83
N GLU A 21 -5.52 -14.12 14.65
CA GLU A 21 -4.51 -14.22 13.62
C GLU A 21 -3.45 -13.12 13.72
N LYS A 22 -2.24 -13.40 13.23
CA LYS A 22 -1.14 -12.42 13.16
C LYS A 22 -1.38 -11.40 12.05
N PHE A 23 -0.77 -10.22 12.17
CA PHE A 23 -0.73 -9.27 11.07
C PHE A 23 0.13 -9.80 9.91
N GLU A 24 -0.42 -9.70 8.69
CA GLU A 24 0.33 -9.93 7.46
C GLU A 24 0.74 -8.61 6.81
N PRO A 25 1.94 -8.52 6.21
CA PRO A 25 2.34 -7.34 5.47
C PRO A 25 1.41 -7.10 4.26
N GLY A 26 0.90 -5.87 4.13
CA GLY A 26 0.11 -5.47 2.97
C GLY A 26 0.89 -5.54 1.65
N VAL A 27 0.15 -5.62 0.55
CA VAL A 27 0.66 -5.64 -0.83
C VAL A 27 0.84 -4.21 -1.35
N LEU A 28 2.02 -3.87 -1.86
CA LEU A 28 2.26 -2.60 -2.55
C LEU A 28 1.74 -2.68 -3.99
N LEU A 29 0.90 -1.73 -4.40
CA LEU A 29 0.54 -1.53 -5.80
C LEU A 29 1.15 -0.23 -6.30
N ASP A 30 1.96 -0.31 -7.35
CA ASP A 30 2.51 0.85 -8.05
C ASP A 30 2.10 0.84 -9.53
N PRO A 31 1.08 1.61 -9.96
CA PRO A 31 0.63 1.64 -11.34
C PRO A 31 1.60 2.35 -12.30
N PHE A 32 2.61 3.05 -11.80
CA PHE A 32 3.62 3.78 -12.57
C PHE A 32 5.01 3.50 -12.01
N ALA A 33 5.42 2.24 -12.07
CA ALA A 33 6.60 1.74 -11.38
C ALA A 33 7.91 2.41 -11.82
N GLY A 34 7.97 3.01 -13.02
CA GLY A 34 9.17 3.63 -13.55
C GLY A 34 10.35 2.68 -13.47
N ARG A 35 11.47 3.15 -12.90
CA ARG A 35 12.67 2.33 -12.65
C ARG A 35 12.55 1.33 -11.48
N GLY A 36 11.39 1.21 -10.84
CA GLY A 36 11.08 0.20 -9.84
C GLY A 36 11.54 0.47 -8.41
N THR A 37 11.90 1.70 -8.06
CA THR A 37 12.44 2.02 -6.72
C THR A 37 11.51 1.56 -5.60
N ALA A 38 10.19 1.81 -5.72
CA ALA A 38 9.22 1.39 -4.72
C ALA A 38 9.10 -0.15 -4.60
N LEU A 39 9.14 -0.86 -5.73
CA LEU A 39 9.09 -2.32 -5.77
C LEU A 39 10.34 -2.96 -5.14
N ILE A 40 11.52 -2.38 -5.40
CA ILE A 40 12.79 -2.82 -4.82
C ILE A 40 12.76 -2.68 -3.29
N GLU A 41 12.28 -1.56 -2.77
CA GLU A 41 12.15 -1.37 -1.33
C GLU A 41 11.08 -2.30 -0.73
N ALA A 42 9.96 -2.52 -1.41
CA ALA A 42 8.96 -3.50 -0.98
C ALA A 42 9.58 -4.91 -0.86
N LYS A 43 10.40 -5.32 -1.84
CA LYS A 43 11.14 -6.58 -1.78
C LYS A 43 12.09 -6.65 -0.58
N LYS A 44 12.87 -5.60 -0.33
CA LYS A 44 13.80 -5.53 0.82
C LYS A 44 13.08 -5.61 2.16
N MET A 45 11.88 -5.04 2.25
CA MET A 45 11.03 -5.08 3.43
C MET A 45 10.25 -6.40 3.57
N GLY A 46 10.40 -7.36 2.65
CA GLY A 46 9.67 -8.62 2.66
C GLY A 46 8.17 -8.48 2.38
N ARG A 47 7.77 -7.43 1.65
CA ARG A 47 6.38 -7.19 1.24
C ARG A 47 6.11 -7.77 -0.14
N HIS A 48 4.87 -8.19 -0.35
CA HIS A 48 4.37 -8.45 -1.70
C HIS A 48 4.18 -7.14 -2.47
N TYR A 49 4.37 -7.18 -3.79
CA TYR A 49 4.22 -6.00 -4.64
C TYR A 49 3.74 -6.36 -6.05
N VAL A 50 3.02 -5.42 -6.66
CA VAL A 50 2.59 -5.44 -8.06
C VAL A 50 2.93 -4.09 -8.68
N GLY A 51 3.60 -4.10 -9.82
CA GLY A 51 4.02 -2.90 -10.53
C GLY A 51 3.61 -2.93 -11.99
N TYR A 52 3.13 -1.80 -12.50
CA TYR A 52 2.87 -1.60 -13.93
C TYR A 52 3.75 -0.46 -14.45
N GLU A 53 4.26 -0.62 -15.66
CA GLU A 53 5.04 0.41 -16.33
C GLU A 53 4.84 0.27 -17.84
N LEU A 54 4.70 1.41 -18.53
CA LEU A 54 4.45 1.46 -19.97
C LEU A 54 5.74 1.43 -20.79
N SER A 55 6.79 2.08 -20.27
CA SER A 55 8.10 2.13 -20.90
C SER A 55 8.73 0.75 -20.91
N LYS A 56 8.83 0.14 -22.10
CA LYS A 56 9.51 -1.14 -22.29
C LYS A 56 10.94 -1.14 -21.77
N GLU A 57 11.64 -0.02 -21.93
CA GLU A 57 13.01 0.14 -21.43
C GLU A 57 13.06 0.03 -19.90
N TYR A 58 12.11 0.66 -19.21
CA TYR A 58 12.04 0.58 -17.76
C TYR A 58 11.58 -0.79 -17.30
N CYS A 59 10.61 -1.41 -17.98
CA CYS A 59 10.21 -2.79 -17.71
C CYS A 59 11.36 -3.80 -17.85
N GLN A 60 12.25 -3.64 -18.83
CA GLN A 60 13.42 -4.51 -18.99
C GLN A 60 14.47 -4.32 -17.89
N LYS A 61 14.46 -3.15 -17.24
CA LYS A 61 15.32 -2.82 -16.11
C LYS A 61 14.64 -3.10 -14.77
N LEU A 62 13.37 -3.52 -14.78
CA LEU A 62 12.66 -3.96 -13.58
C LEU A 62 13.11 -5.39 -13.25
N ILE A 63 13.87 -5.47 -12.16
CA ILE A 63 14.39 -6.67 -11.49
C ILE A 63 15.58 -7.32 -12.21
#